data_AF-A0AAQ2Y2Y9-F1
#
_entry.id   AF-A0AAQ2Y2Y9-F1
#
_cell.length_a   1.000
_cell.length_b   1.000
_cell.length_c   1.000
_cell.angle_alpha   90.00
_cell.angle_beta   90.00
_cell.angle_gamma   90.00
#
_symmetry.space_group_name_H-M   'P 1'
#
loop_
_entity.id
_entity.type
_entity.pdbx_description
1 polymer ?
#
loop_
_entity_poly.entity_id
_entity_poly.type
_entity_poly.pdbx_seq_one_letter_code
_entity_poly.pdbx_strand_id
1 'polypeptide(L)' 'MNSGTIAEQVENQDVESNDDSMATKLKAAYVAARTQLEITEVELNRSKIMMIDENGKMTKVSILSEH' A
#
# COMPACT_ATOMS: atom_id res chain seq x y z
N MET A 1 -8.32 -37.19 -48.00
CA MET A 1 -6.85 -36.95 -48.10
C MET A 1 -6.73 -35.62 -48.85
N ASN A 2 -6.38 -34.48 -48.26
CA ASN A 2 -5.45 -34.16 -47.19
C ASN A 2 -6.09 -33.31 -46.08
N SER A 3 -5.87 -33.76 -44.85
CA SER A 3 -5.92 -32.96 -43.63
C SER A 3 -4.63 -32.15 -43.54
N GLY A 4 -4.66 -30.95 -42.98
CA GLY A 4 -3.45 -30.12 -42.83
C GLY A 4 -3.70 -28.76 -42.21
N THR A 5 -4.21 -28.77 -40.97
CA THR A 5 -4.02 -27.80 -39.88
C THR A 5 -3.48 -26.40 -40.24
N ILE A 6 -4.38 -25.43 -40.37
CA ILE A 6 -4.09 -23.99 -40.16
C ILE A 6 -5.06 -23.49 -39.10
N ALA A 7 -4.87 -23.95 -37.85
CA ALA A 7 -5.66 -23.49 -36.71
C ALA A 7 -4.90 -23.65 -35.39
N GLU A 8 -3.58 -23.49 -35.42
CA GLU A 8 -2.75 -23.65 -34.22
C GLU A 8 -1.61 -22.63 -34.20
N GLN A 9 -1.94 -21.34 -34.35
CA GLN A 9 -1.01 -20.23 -34.07
C GLN A 9 -1.75 -18.99 -33.53
N VAL A 10 -2.72 -19.18 -32.63
CA VAL A 10 -3.30 -18.07 -31.86
C VAL A 10 -3.56 -18.55 -30.44
N GLU A 11 -2.54 -18.50 -29.60
CA GLU A 11 -2.58 -18.45 -28.13
C GLU A 11 -1.24 -18.97 -27.62
N ASN A 12 -0.31 -18.07 -27.27
CA ASN A 12 0.77 -18.29 -26.28
C ASN A 12 1.80 -17.14 -26.27
N GLN A 13 1.40 -15.88 -26.43
CA GLN A 13 2.32 -14.74 -26.24
C GLN A 13 1.85 -13.69 -25.22
N ASP A 14 0.62 -13.76 -24.72
CA ASP A 14 0.06 -12.68 -23.89
C ASP A 14 -0.03 -12.98 -22.38
N VAL A 15 0.38 -14.17 -21.93
CA VAL A 15 0.19 -14.57 -20.51
C VAL A 15 1.40 -14.20 -19.63
N GLU A 16 2.63 -14.28 -20.13
CA GLU A 16 3.83 -14.05 -19.30
C GLU A 16 4.09 -12.55 -19.00
N SER A 17 3.67 -11.63 -19.87
CA SER A 17 3.95 -10.19 -19.70
C SER A 17 3.06 -9.51 -18.64
N ASN A 18 1.89 -10.08 -18.35
CA ASN A 18 0.89 -9.46 -17.49
C ASN A 18 1.18 -9.72 -15.99
N ASP A 19 1.72 -10.89 -15.65
CA ASP A 19 2.09 -11.24 -14.27
C ASP A 19 3.29 -10.43 -13.78
N ASP A 20 4.31 -10.24 -14.63
CA ASP A 20 5.46 -9.38 -14.31
C ASP A 20 5.05 -7.90 -14.12
N SER A 21 4.07 -7.44 -14.91
CA SER A 21 3.49 -6.10 -14.76
C SER A 21 2.75 -5.95 -13.43
N MET A 22 1.97 -6.96 -13.04
CA MET A 22 1.21 -6.95 -11.80
C MET A 22 2.11 -7.04 -10.57
N ALA A 23 3.11 -7.93 -10.58
CA ALA A 23 4.10 -8.05 -9.52
C ALA A 23 4.87 -6.73 -9.30
N THR A 24 5.22 -6.05 -10.39
CA THR A 24 5.87 -4.73 -10.33
C THR A 24 4.97 -3.67 -9.70
N LYS A 25 3.68 -3.64 -10.08
CA LYS A 25 2.69 -2.71 -9.50
C LYS A 25 2.47 -2.98 -8.02
N LEU A 26 2.34 -4.24 -7.61
CA LEU A 26 2.16 -4.64 -6.21
C LEU A 26 3.38 -4.25 -5.38
N LYS A 27 4.59 -4.47 -5.88
CA LYS A 27 5.83 -4.04 -5.23
C LYS A 27 5.87 -2.51 -5.05
N ALA A 28 5.55 -1.76 -6.11
CA ALA A 28 5.51 -0.31 -6.04
C ALA A 28 4.47 0.19 -5.02
N ALA A 29 3.26 -0.39 -5.01
CA ALA A 29 2.21 -0.07 -4.06
C ALA A 29 2.62 -0.38 -2.62
N TYR A 30 3.25 -1.54 -2.38
CA TYR A 30 3.76 -1.91 -1.07
C TYR A 30 4.82 -0.92 -0.56
N VAL A 31 5.80 -0.57 -1.41
CA VAL A 31 6.85 0.39 -1.04
C VAL A 31 6.23 1.75 -0.73
N ALA A 32 5.29 2.23 -1.54
CA ALA A 32 4.61 3.49 -1.30
C ALA A 32 3.83 3.48 0.02
N ALA A 33 3.07 2.42 0.29
CA ALA A 33 2.33 2.27 1.53
C ALA A 33 3.25 2.21 2.76
N ARG A 34 4.37 1.49 2.66
CA ARG A 34 5.35 1.40 3.75
C ARG A 34 5.96 2.78 4.06
N THR A 35 6.39 3.52 3.04
CA THR A 35 6.94 4.88 3.22
C THR A 35 5.90 5.81 3.86
N GLN A 36 4.64 5.75 3.42
CA GLN A 36 3.57 6.55 3.99
C GLN A 36 3.31 6.21 5.47
N LEU A 37 3.39 4.92 5.81
CA LEU A 37 3.22 4.46 7.19
C LEU A 37 4.36 4.94 8.09
N GLU A 38 5.61 4.85 7.63
CA GLU A 38 6.79 5.34 8.36
C GLU A 38 6.64 6.84 8.69
N ILE A 39 6.23 7.65 7.70
CA ILE A 39 5.98 9.09 7.92
C ILE A 39 4.86 9.31 8.94
N THR A 40 3.75 8.56 8.78
CA THR A 40 2.60 8.67 9.69
C THR A 40 2.99 8.34 11.12
N GLU A 41 3.77 7.29 11.34
CA GLU A 41 4.22 6.87 12.67
C GLU A 41 5.14 7.91 13.32
N VAL A 42 6.07 8.49 12.56
CA VAL A 42 6.93 9.57 13.05
C VAL A 42 6.10 10.80 13.46
N GLU A 43 5.14 11.21 12.62
CA GLU A 43 4.31 12.37 12.92
C GLU A 43 3.36 12.14 14.10
N LEU A 44 2.82 10.93 14.25
CA LEU A 44 2.03 10.55 15.42
C LEU A 44 2.87 10.58 16.70
N ASN A 45 4.09 10.04 16.67
CA ASN A 45 5.01 10.06 17.81
C ASN A 45 5.47 11.47 18.18
N ARG A 46 5.61 12.37 17.20
CA ARG A 46 5.98 13.77 17.42
C ARG A 46 4.81 14.61 17.92
N SER A 47 3.60 14.28 17.51
CA SER A 47 2.38 15.04 17.81
C SER A 47 2.06 15.02 19.31
N LYS A 48 1.69 16.19 19.85
CA LYS A 48 1.25 16.35 21.24
C LYS A 48 -0.12 17.01 21.25
N ILE A 49 -1.11 16.31 21.77
CA ILE A 49 -2.45 16.87 21.95
C ILE A 49 -2.56 17.42 23.37
N MET A 50 -2.97 18.67 23.47
CA MET A 50 -3.28 19.34 24.73
C MET A 50 -4.77 19.64 24.75
N MET A 51 -5.46 19.20 25.79
CA MET A 51 -6.87 19.51 26.02
C MET A 51 -6.97 20.58 27.11
N ILE A 52 -7.87 21.55 26.93
CA ILE A 52 -8.14 22.63 27.88
C ILE A 52 -9.60 22.52 28.30
N ASP A 53 -9.86 22.41 29.60
CA ASP A 53 -11.22 22.39 30.15
C ASP A 53 -11.79 23.80 30.36
N GLU A 54 -13.05 23.88 30.78
CA GLU A 54 -13.77 25.14 31.03
C GLU A 54 -13.13 26.02 32.12
N ASN A 55 -12.27 25.45 32.96
CA ASN A 55 -11.55 26.15 34.02
C ASN A 55 -10.12 26.54 33.58
N GLY A 56 -9.75 26.28 32.32
CA GLY A 56 -8.42 26.57 31.77
C GLY A 56 -7.37 25.52 32.14
N LYS A 57 -7.75 24.37 32.71
CA LYS A 57 -6.79 23.32 33.06
C LYS A 57 -6.32 22.59 31.81
N MET A 58 -5.00 22.56 31.63
CA MET A 58 -4.37 21.85 30.52
C MET A 58 -4.06 20.39 30.89
N THR A 59 -4.48 19.45 30.04
CA THR A 59 -4.17 18.02 30.18
C THR A 59 -3.55 17.49 28.89
N LYS A 60 -2.41 16.80 28.99
CA LYS A 60 -1.79 16.12 27.85
C LYS A 60 -2.58 14.85 27.53
N VAL A 61 -2.98 14.70 26.26
CA VAL A 61 -3.64 13.50 25.75
C VAL A 61 -2.65 12.76 24.84
N SER A 62 -2.45 11.46 25.10
CA SER A 62 -1.66 10.59 24.22
C SER A 62 -2.53 10.11 23.07
N ILE A 63 -1.99 10.12 21.85
CA ILE A 63 -2.66 9.53 20.68
C ILE A 63 -2.47 8.01 20.68
N LEU A 64 -1.32 7.54 21.16
CA LEU A 64 -0.98 6.13 21.22
C LEU A 64 -1.29 5.61 22.63
N SER A 65 -2.04 4.52 22.72
CA SER A 65 -2.07 3.74 23.96
C SER A 65 -0.68 3.15 24.13
N GLU A 66 -0.05 3.40 25.28
CA GLU A 66 1.11 2.62 25.69
C GLU A 66 0.64 1.15 25.74
N HIS A 67 1.27 0.30 24.93
CA HIS A 67 1.06 -1.15 24.96
C HIS A 67 2.01 -1.77 25.99
#